data_AF-A0A947QVP6-F1
#
_entry.id   AF-A0A947QVP6-F1
#
_cell.length_a   1.000
_cell.length_b   1.000
_cell.length_c   1.000
_cell.angle_alpha   90.00
_cell.angle_beta   90.00
_cell.angle_gamma   90.00
#
_symmetry.space_group_name_H-M   'P 1'
#
loop_
_entity.id
_entity.type
_entity.pdbx_description
1 polymer ?
#
loop_
_entity_poly.entity_id
_entity_poly.type
_entity_poly.pdbx_seq_one_letter_code
_entity_poly.pdbx_strand_id
1 'polypeptide(L)'
;MSKLHRPIPNNSKSLFPNISDWSKAFIRYKKNYSLESGPIPKRLFNLGEGIFKEFLQEDKEQVLLHGDLHNDNILLSQRGWLVIDPKGLIGEKEFELGAYLRNPLYDIPKGNNYKEVEKRRIAQFSEELGFEKERIKKWALACAIISLLWFLEDENNVQEIYIRNAELIDEIRFG
;
A
#
# COMPACT_ATOMS: atom_id res chain seq x y z
N MET A 1 22.50 -11.21 5.94
CA MET A 1 21.39 -10.30 5.55
C MET A 1 20.48 -10.09 6.75
N SER A 2 20.22 -8.85 7.14
CA SER A 2 19.21 -8.50 8.15
C SER A 2 17.81 -8.64 7.56
N LYS A 3 16.93 -9.40 8.22
CA LYS A 3 15.52 -9.54 7.81
C LYS A 3 14.69 -8.43 8.44
N LEU A 4 13.90 -7.72 7.62
CA LEU A 4 12.98 -6.66 8.08
C LEU A 4 11.79 -7.26 8.83
N HIS A 5 11.05 -8.17 8.18
CA HIS A 5 9.88 -8.81 8.78
C HIS A 5 10.28 -9.69 9.97
N ARG A 6 9.55 -9.53 11.08
CA ARG A 6 9.70 -10.34 12.28
C ARG A 6 8.42 -11.11 12.56
N PRO A 7 8.50 -12.30 13.19
CA PRO A 7 7.33 -12.96 13.74
C PRO A 7 6.59 -12.03 14.69
N ILE A 8 5.26 -12.17 14.75
CA ILE A 8 4.44 -11.41 15.69
C ILE A 8 4.83 -11.80 17.12
N PRO A 9 5.33 -10.88 17.97
CA PRO A 9 5.64 -11.21 19.36
C PRO A 9 4.41 -11.76 20.12
N ASN A 10 4.58 -12.81 20.92
CA ASN A 10 3.48 -13.59 21.55
C ASN A 10 2.44 -12.76 22.33
N ASN A 11 2.80 -11.56 22.83
CA ASN A 11 1.92 -10.67 23.60
C ASN A 11 1.52 -9.38 22.85
N SER A 12 1.72 -9.30 21.54
CA SER A 12 1.59 -8.05 20.77
C SER A 12 0.47 -8.03 19.73
N LYS A 13 -0.30 -9.13 19.59
CA LYS A 13 -1.45 -9.17 18.68
C LYS A 13 -2.51 -8.11 18.99
N SER A 14 -2.63 -7.68 20.26
CA SER A 14 -3.51 -6.59 20.68
C SER A 14 -2.85 -5.20 20.62
N LEU A 15 -1.53 -5.13 20.42
CA LEU A 15 -0.78 -3.87 20.43
C LEU A 15 -0.71 -3.21 19.05
N PHE A 16 -0.77 -4.01 17.98
CA PHE A 16 -0.69 -3.52 16.61
C PHE A 16 -2.01 -3.76 15.88
N PRO A 17 -2.49 -2.78 15.08
CA PRO A 17 -3.63 -3.00 14.21
C PRO A 17 -3.32 -4.11 13.18
N ASN A 18 -4.35 -4.73 12.64
CA ASN A 18 -4.23 -5.66 11.52
C ASN A 18 -4.59 -4.95 10.19
N ILE A 19 -4.05 -5.40 9.06
CA ILE A 19 -4.45 -4.91 7.73
C ILE A 19 -5.97 -4.98 7.50
N SER A 20 -6.67 -5.93 8.13
CA SER A 20 -8.14 -6.01 8.11
C SER A 20 -8.82 -4.82 8.79
N ASP A 21 -8.19 -4.19 9.79
CA ASP A 21 -8.70 -2.97 10.40
C ASP A 21 -8.67 -1.79 9.43
N TRP A 22 -7.68 -1.75 8.53
CA TRP A 22 -7.58 -0.71 7.51
C TRP A 22 -8.72 -0.82 6.49
N SER A 23 -9.17 -2.04 6.18
CA SER A 23 -10.32 -2.26 5.28
C SER A 23 -11.62 -1.58 5.77
N LYS A 24 -11.72 -1.22 7.06
CA LYS A 24 -12.86 -0.46 7.61
C LYS A 24 -13.02 0.92 6.96
N ALA A 25 -11.99 1.48 6.33
CA ALA A 25 -12.09 2.72 5.55
C ALA A 25 -13.14 2.63 4.43
N PHE A 26 -13.25 1.48 3.75
CA PHE A 26 -14.27 1.27 2.71
C PHE A 26 -15.70 1.32 3.28
N ILE A 27 -15.88 0.81 4.51
CA ILE A 27 -17.19 0.84 5.20
C ILE A 27 -17.54 2.28 5.55
N ARG A 28 -16.59 3.03 6.12
CA ARG A 28 -16.80 4.44 6.48
C ARG A 28 -17.10 5.30 5.27
N TYR A 29 -16.38 5.11 4.16
CA TYR A 29 -16.67 5.82 2.91
C TYR A 29 -18.12 5.60 2.45
N LYS A 30 -18.60 4.35 2.37
CA LYS A 30 -19.98 4.05 1.94
C LYS A 30 -21.06 4.59 2.88
N LYS A 31 -20.72 4.88 4.14
CA LYS A 31 -21.64 5.51 5.09
C LYS A 31 -21.80 7.01 4.82
N ASN A 32 -20.75 7.65 4.32
CA ASN A 32 -20.69 9.11 4.17
C ASN A 32 -20.85 9.59 2.73
N TYR A 33 -20.58 8.74 1.74
CA TYR A 33 -20.54 9.09 0.32
C TYR A 33 -21.26 8.07 -0.56
N SER A 34 -21.89 8.56 -1.63
CA SER A 34 -22.44 7.74 -2.72
C SER A 34 -21.29 7.12 -3.55
N LEU A 35 -21.45 5.88 -4.00
CA LEU A 35 -20.50 5.28 -4.95
C LEU A 35 -20.65 5.86 -6.37
N GLU A 36 -21.83 6.35 -6.75
CA GLU A 36 -22.06 6.87 -8.12
C GLU A 36 -21.62 8.33 -8.28
N SER A 37 -21.73 9.12 -7.21
CA SER A 37 -21.53 10.58 -7.24
C SER A 37 -20.55 11.08 -6.17
N GLY A 38 -19.88 10.17 -5.46
CA GLY A 38 -18.89 10.51 -4.45
C GLY A 38 -17.56 10.96 -5.05
N PRO A 39 -16.65 11.49 -4.21
CA PRO A 39 -15.39 12.07 -4.65
C PRO A 39 -14.37 11.04 -5.17
N ILE A 40 -14.52 9.76 -4.81
CA ILE A 40 -13.65 8.68 -5.31
C ILE A 40 -14.34 7.96 -6.48
N PRO A 41 -13.65 7.80 -7.64
CA PRO A 41 -14.20 7.06 -8.76
C PRO A 41 -14.62 5.63 -8.36
N LYS A 42 -15.88 5.28 -8.63
CA LYS A 42 -16.49 3.97 -8.32
C LYS A 42 -15.59 2.78 -8.70
N ARG A 43 -14.96 2.85 -9.88
CA ARG A 43 -14.07 1.81 -10.39
C ARG A 43 -12.89 1.56 -9.44
N LEU A 44 -12.23 2.62 -9.00
CA LEU A 44 -11.09 2.53 -8.08
C LEU A 44 -11.54 2.05 -6.71
N PHE A 45 -12.67 2.58 -6.19
CA PHE A 45 -13.23 2.09 -4.92
C PHE A 45 -13.47 0.57 -4.97
N ASN A 46 -14.14 0.08 -6.02
CA ASN A 46 -14.45 -1.34 -6.17
C ASN A 46 -13.20 -2.21 -6.32
N LEU A 47 -12.17 -1.72 -7.02
CA LEU A 47 -10.88 -2.42 -7.13
C LEU A 47 -10.23 -2.58 -5.76
N GLY A 48 -10.11 -1.48 -5.00
CA GLY A 48 -9.47 -1.51 -3.68
C GLY A 48 -10.24 -2.41 -2.71
N GLU A 49 -11.56 -2.25 -2.63
CA GLU A 49 -12.39 -3.07 -1.75
C GLU A 49 -12.35 -4.56 -2.17
N GLY A 50 -12.36 -4.83 -3.47
CA GLY A 50 -12.27 -6.18 -4.03
C GLY A 50 -10.97 -6.87 -3.66
N ILE A 51 -9.83 -6.19 -3.83
CA ILE A 51 -8.50 -6.74 -3.48
C ILE A 51 -8.43 -7.07 -1.99
N PHE A 52 -8.87 -6.17 -1.11
CA PHE A 52 -8.89 -6.45 0.33
C PHE A 52 -9.80 -7.63 0.66
N LYS A 53 -11.00 -7.69 0.08
CA LYS A 53 -11.92 -8.82 0.31
C LYS A 53 -11.35 -10.15 -0.16
N GLU A 54 -10.71 -10.19 -1.32
CA GLU A 54 -10.07 -11.37 -1.90
C GLU A 54 -8.90 -11.82 -1.01
N PHE A 55 -7.93 -10.94 -0.78
CA PHE A 55 -6.67 -11.32 -0.15
C PHE A 55 -6.78 -11.57 1.35
N LEU A 56 -7.69 -10.90 2.07
CA LEU A 56 -7.92 -11.16 3.49
C LEU A 56 -8.63 -12.50 3.76
N GLN A 57 -9.21 -13.14 2.74
CA GLN A 57 -9.79 -14.49 2.87
C GLN A 57 -8.75 -15.59 2.71
N GLU A 58 -7.58 -15.28 2.17
CA GLU A 58 -6.49 -16.25 2.03
C GLU A 58 -5.76 -16.45 3.35
N ASP A 59 -5.43 -17.69 3.69
CA ASP A 59 -4.63 -18.03 4.87
C ASP A 59 -3.13 -17.81 4.59
N LYS A 60 -2.72 -16.55 4.56
CA LYS A 60 -1.33 -16.12 4.37
C LYS A 60 -0.65 -15.88 5.71
N GLU A 61 0.64 -16.24 5.78
CA GLU A 61 1.47 -15.99 6.96
C GLU A 61 1.43 -14.49 7.34
N GLN A 62 0.98 -14.22 8.56
CA GLN A 62 0.92 -12.88 9.13
C GLN A 62 2.22 -12.56 9.88
N VAL A 63 2.80 -11.40 9.60
CA VAL A 63 4.04 -10.92 10.24
C VAL A 63 3.86 -9.52 10.79
N LEU A 64 4.83 -9.06 11.59
CA LEU A 64 4.91 -7.65 11.96
C LEU A 64 5.57 -6.85 10.82
N LEU A 65 4.84 -5.86 10.34
CA LEU A 65 5.19 -4.93 9.29
C LEU A 65 5.59 -3.57 9.87
N HIS A 66 6.37 -2.81 9.13
CA HIS A 66 6.67 -1.40 9.41
C HIS A 66 5.41 -0.54 9.32
N GLY A 67 4.59 -0.77 8.28
CA GLY A 67 3.30 -0.14 8.07
C GLY A 67 3.35 1.22 7.37
N ASP A 68 4.55 1.79 7.21
CA ASP A 68 4.77 3.04 6.45
C ASP A 68 6.17 3.08 5.80
N LEU A 69 6.58 1.97 5.20
CA LEU A 69 7.91 1.84 4.60
C LEU A 69 7.97 2.54 3.23
N HIS A 70 8.54 3.74 3.18
CA HIS A 70 8.80 4.48 1.94
C HIS A 70 10.21 5.10 1.95
N ASN A 71 10.63 5.69 0.81
CA ASN A 71 11.99 6.20 0.61
C ASN A 71 12.48 7.13 1.73
N ASP A 72 11.66 8.09 2.18
CA ASP A 72 12.08 9.01 3.26
C ASP A 72 12.25 8.32 4.63
N ASN A 73 11.65 7.15 4.83
CA ASN A 73 11.82 6.33 6.03
C ASN A 73 12.98 5.32 5.91
N ILE A 74 13.80 5.43 4.86
CA ILE A 74 15.00 4.62 4.63
C ILE A 74 16.21 5.54 4.51
N LEU A 75 17.05 5.54 5.54
CA LEU A 75 18.19 6.46 5.63
C LEU A 75 19.52 5.71 5.58
N LEU A 76 20.48 6.26 4.84
CA LEU A 76 21.87 5.80 4.88
C LEU A 76 22.58 6.39 6.09
N SER A 77 23.22 5.53 6.88
CA SER A 77 24.03 5.92 8.03
C SER A 77 25.39 5.22 8.00
N GLN A 78 26.27 5.56 8.94
CA GLN A 78 27.54 4.83 9.14
C GLN A 78 27.33 3.34 9.49
N ARG A 79 26.12 2.96 9.93
CA ARG A 79 25.72 1.56 10.21
C ARG A 79 25.10 0.86 9.00
N GLY A 80 25.11 1.50 7.83
CA GLY A 80 24.38 1.08 6.63
C GLY A 80 22.97 1.67 6.55
N TRP A 81 22.15 1.08 5.70
CA TRP A 81 20.74 1.46 5.50
C TRP A 81 19.90 1.11 6.74
N LEU A 82 19.17 2.09 7.24
CA LEU A 82 18.30 1.97 8.41
C LEU A 82 16.88 2.35 8.04
N VAL A 83 15.92 1.63 8.61
CA VAL A 83 14.49 1.93 8.51
C VAL A 83 14.04 2.63 9.80
N ILE A 84 13.26 3.70 9.66
CA ILE A 84 12.82 4.56 10.78
C ILE A 84 11.31 4.84 10.73
N ASP A 85 10.76 5.31 11.85
CA ASP A 85 9.34 5.66 12.04
C ASP A 85 8.32 4.51 11.79
N PRO A 86 8.50 3.33 12.43
CA PRO A 86 7.54 2.24 12.29
C PRO A 86 6.20 2.61 12.92
N LYS A 87 5.11 2.45 12.16
CA LYS A 87 3.74 2.52 12.69
C LYS A 87 3.31 1.20 13.34
N GLY A 88 3.87 0.09 12.86
CA GLY A 88 3.59 -1.25 13.35
C GLY A 88 2.22 -1.74 12.86
N LEU A 89 2.23 -2.78 12.05
CA LEU A 89 1.01 -3.33 11.46
C LEU A 89 1.15 -4.85 11.34
N ILE A 90 0.08 -5.59 11.62
CA ILE A 90 0.06 -7.04 11.39
C ILE A 90 -0.57 -7.31 10.03
N GLY A 91 0.15 -8.03 9.18
CA GLY A 91 -0.34 -8.35 7.84
C GLY A 91 0.52 -9.34 7.08
N GLU A 92 0.10 -9.62 5.85
CA GLU A 92 0.90 -10.35 4.87
C GLU A 92 2.13 -9.54 4.45
N LYS A 93 3.24 -10.21 4.12
CA LYS A 93 4.55 -9.59 3.81
C LYS A 93 4.48 -8.65 2.61
N GLU A 94 3.77 -9.02 1.55
CA GLU A 94 3.64 -8.27 0.31
C GLU A 94 2.97 -6.90 0.52
N PHE A 95 2.16 -6.77 1.58
CA PHE A 95 1.51 -5.52 1.95
C PHE A 95 2.50 -4.40 2.27
N GLU A 96 3.67 -4.74 2.84
CA GLU A 96 4.72 -3.78 3.23
C GLU A 96 5.15 -2.87 2.07
N LEU A 97 5.19 -3.43 0.86
CA LEU A 97 5.62 -2.71 -0.34
C LEU A 97 4.60 -1.67 -0.80
N GLY A 98 3.36 -1.75 -0.31
CA GLY A 98 2.30 -0.85 -0.73
C GLY A 98 2.58 0.61 -0.36
N ALA A 99 3.16 0.87 0.81
CA ALA A 99 3.55 2.23 1.22
C ALA A 99 4.66 2.81 0.32
N TYR A 100 5.60 1.97 -0.10
CA TYR A 100 6.71 2.35 -0.97
C TYR A 100 6.22 2.72 -2.37
N LEU A 101 5.40 1.86 -2.97
CA LEU A 101 4.95 1.97 -4.36
C LEU A 101 3.81 2.98 -4.54
N ARG A 102 3.05 3.28 -3.48
CA ARG A 102 1.92 4.23 -3.57
C ARG A 102 2.33 5.70 -3.54
N ASN A 103 3.57 6.09 -3.27
CA ASN A 103 3.89 7.49 -3.01
C ASN A 103 4.09 8.29 -4.33
N PRO A 104 3.12 9.13 -4.74
CA PRO A 104 3.12 9.73 -6.07
C PRO A 104 4.15 10.86 -6.22
N LEU A 105 4.54 11.50 -5.11
CA LEU A 105 5.22 12.79 -5.14
C LEU A 105 6.67 12.71 -5.62
N TYR A 106 7.32 11.55 -5.50
CA TYR A 106 8.70 11.42 -5.92
C TYR A 106 8.86 11.29 -7.43
N ASP A 107 7.85 10.79 -8.14
CA ASP A 107 7.98 10.34 -9.52
C ASP A 107 6.98 11.00 -10.48
N ILE A 108 5.72 11.22 -10.09
CA ILE A 108 4.70 11.80 -10.99
C ILE A 108 4.97 13.28 -11.32
N PRO A 109 5.31 14.17 -10.35
CA PRO A 109 5.59 15.57 -10.63
C PRO A 109 6.85 15.81 -11.48
N LYS A 110 7.71 14.80 -11.66
CA LYS A 110 9.00 14.94 -12.34
C LYS A 110 8.96 14.61 -13.84
N GLY A 111 7.80 14.28 -14.40
CA GLY A 111 7.66 13.95 -15.82
C GLY A 111 8.34 12.65 -16.26
N ASN A 112 8.76 11.80 -15.31
CA ASN A 112 9.30 10.48 -15.60
C ASN A 112 8.21 9.52 -16.11
N ASN A 113 8.61 8.47 -16.82
CA ASN A 113 7.71 7.37 -17.18
C ASN A 113 7.40 6.52 -15.94
N TYR A 114 6.51 7.05 -15.08
CA TYR A 114 6.12 6.48 -13.78
C TYR A 114 5.81 4.99 -13.89
N LYS A 115 5.04 4.57 -14.90
CA LYS A 115 4.66 3.15 -15.08
C LYS A 115 5.87 2.25 -15.28
N GLU A 116 6.86 2.67 -16.06
CA GLU A 116 8.07 1.87 -16.27
C GLU A 116 8.96 1.86 -15.02
N VAL A 117 8.99 2.97 -14.27
CA VAL A 117 9.69 3.03 -12.98
C VAL A 117 9.07 2.06 -11.97
N GLU A 118 7.76 2.11 -11.77
CA GLU A 118 7.03 1.21 -10.86
C GLU A 118 7.08 -0.23 -11.33
N LYS A 119 6.91 -0.49 -12.63
CA LYS A 119 7.06 -1.84 -13.20
C LYS A 119 8.43 -2.43 -12.91
N ARG A 120 9.50 -1.63 -13.06
CA ARG A 120 10.86 -2.05 -12.70
C ARG A 120 11.02 -2.29 -11.20
N ARG A 121 10.47 -1.40 -10.34
CA ARG A 121 10.51 -1.59 -8.88
C ARG A 121 9.80 -2.88 -8.46
N ILE A 122 8.60 -3.13 -8.98
CA ILE A 122 7.85 -4.36 -8.71
C ILE A 122 8.63 -5.60 -9.18
N ALA A 123 9.26 -5.54 -10.35
CA ALA A 123 10.09 -6.63 -10.85
C ALA A 123 11.29 -6.90 -9.93
N GLN A 124 11.98 -5.86 -9.45
CA GLN A 124 13.10 -5.98 -8.51
C GLN A 124 12.64 -6.56 -7.17
N PHE A 125 11.53 -6.06 -6.60
CA PHE A 125 11.00 -6.63 -5.36
C PHE A 125 10.58 -8.09 -5.52
N SER A 126 9.98 -8.44 -6.66
CA SER A 126 9.63 -9.82 -6.97
C SER A 126 10.87 -10.73 -7.04
N GLU A 127 11.95 -10.28 -7.69
CA GLU A 127 13.21 -11.01 -7.81
C GLU A 127 13.90 -11.19 -6.45
N GLU A 128 14.00 -10.12 -5.67
CA GLU A 128 14.76 -10.11 -4.40
C GLU A 128 14.00 -10.78 -3.24
N LEU A 129 12.66 -10.69 -3.24
CA LEU A 129 11.83 -11.18 -2.13
C LEU A 129 11.06 -12.48 -2.46
N GLY A 130 11.07 -12.90 -3.73
CA GLY A 130 10.34 -14.08 -4.20
C GLY A 130 8.82 -13.91 -4.26
N PHE A 131 8.33 -12.67 -4.20
CA PHE A 131 6.90 -12.36 -4.25
C PHE A 131 6.38 -12.34 -5.70
N GLU A 132 5.10 -12.63 -5.88
CA GLU A 132 4.46 -12.55 -7.20
C GLU A 132 4.22 -11.07 -7.60
N LYS A 133 4.66 -10.69 -8.81
CA LYS A 133 4.53 -9.31 -9.32
C LYS A 133 3.10 -8.79 -9.27
N GLU A 134 2.11 -9.60 -9.64
CA GLU A 134 0.71 -9.17 -9.63
C GLU A 134 0.18 -8.98 -8.21
N ARG A 135 0.62 -9.81 -7.25
CA ARG A 135 0.25 -9.64 -5.84
C ARG A 135 0.83 -8.36 -5.23
N ILE A 136 2.10 -8.04 -5.53
CA ILE A 136 2.72 -6.77 -5.15
C ILE A 136 1.92 -5.60 -5.72
N LYS A 137 1.64 -5.62 -7.04
CA LYS A 137 0.88 -4.58 -7.73
C LYS A 137 -0.51 -4.39 -7.12
N LYS A 138 -1.25 -5.48 -6.88
CA LYS A 138 -2.59 -5.44 -6.26
C LYS A 138 -2.52 -4.82 -4.85
N TRP A 139 -1.56 -5.22 -4.02
CA TRP A 139 -1.39 -4.60 -2.70
C TRP A 139 -1.01 -3.12 -2.79
N ALA A 140 -0.13 -2.73 -3.71
CA ALA A 140 0.21 -1.33 -3.95
C ALA A 140 -1.02 -0.49 -4.36
N LEU A 141 -1.84 -1.03 -5.28
CA LEU A 141 -3.07 -0.40 -5.72
C LEU A 141 -4.06 -0.23 -4.56
N ALA A 142 -4.27 -1.29 -3.77
CA ALA A 142 -5.16 -1.27 -2.62
C ALA A 142 -4.69 -0.26 -1.55
N CYS A 143 -3.38 -0.17 -1.30
CA CYS A 143 -2.81 0.82 -0.39
C CYS A 143 -2.96 2.26 -0.92
N ALA A 144 -2.79 2.50 -2.23
CA ALA A 144 -3.05 3.79 -2.84
C ALA A 144 -4.52 4.23 -2.67
N ILE A 145 -5.47 3.29 -2.84
CA ILE A 145 -6.91 3.54 -2.70
C ILE A 145 -7.29 3.75 -1.23
N ILE A 146 -6.78 2.98 -0.28
CA ILE A 146 -7.04 3.25 1.14
C ILE A 146 -6.48 4.62 1.55
N SER A 147 -5.28 4.97 1.07
CA SER A 147 -4.70 6.28 1.33
C SER A 147 -5.60 7.41 0.82
N LEU A 148 -6.22 7.25 -0.36
CA LEU A 148 -7.22 8.19 -0.88
C LEU A 148 -8.41 8.34 0.06
N LEU A 149 -8.92 7.23 0.61
CA LEU A 149 -10.05 7.26 1.55
C LEU A 149 -9.70 8.02 2.83
N TRP A 150 -8.51 7.79 3.39
CA TRP A 150 -8.06 8.51 4.58
C TRP A 150 -7.81 9.99 4.32
N PHE A 151 -7.16 10.35 3.20
CA PHE A 151 -7.01 11.76 2.83
C PHE A 151 -8.35 12.47 2.73
N LEU A 152 -9.37 11.83 2.16
CA LEU A 152 -10.72 12.38 2.13
C LEU A 152 -11.33 12.51 3.54
N GLU A 153 -11.11 11.54 4.42
CA GLU A 153 -11.60 11.58 5.81
C GLU A 153 -10.97 12.73 6.59
N ASP A 154 -9.67 12.98 6.39
CA ASP A 154 -8.89 13.97 7.15
C ASP A 154 -9.03 15.39 6.59
N GLU A 155 -8.94 15.55 5.26
CA GLU A 155 -8.89 16.86 4.60
C GLU A 155 -10.22 17.27 3.96
N ASN A 156 -11.23 16.38 3.98
CA ASN A 156 -12.50 16.55 3.28
C ASN A 156 -12.35 16.91 1.79
N ASN A 157 -11.22 16.48 1.19
CA ASN A 157 -10.85 16.76 -0.19
C ASN A 157 -9.97 15.62 -0.74
N VAL A 158 -10.05 15.38 -2.04
CA VAL A 158 -9.19 14.41 -2.74
C VAL A 158 -8.44 15.14 -3.84
N GLN A 159 -7.11 15.08 -3.78
CA GLN A 159 -6.29 15.65 -4.84
C GLN A 159 -6.21 14.68 -6.02
N GLU A 160 -6.38 15.20 -7.24
CA GLU A 160 -6.35 14.43 -8.49
C GLU A 160 -5.08 13.60 -8.64
N ILE A 161 -3.95 14.06 -8.09
CA ILE A 161 -2.67 13.36 -8.15
C ILE A 161 -2.72 11.96 -7.52
N TYR A 162 -3.49 11.79 -6.43
CA TYR A 162 -3.62 10.50 -5.76
C TYR A 162 -4.57 9.56 -6.53
N ILE A 163 -5.60 10.10 -7.20
CA ILE A 163 -6.45 9.33 -8.10
C ILE A 163 -5.61 8.84 -9.28
N ARG A 164 -4.85 9.75 -9.90
CA ARG A 164 -4.01 9.44 -11.05
C ARG A 164 -2.96 8.39 -10.71
N ASN A 165 -2.39 8.44 -9.51
CA ASN A 165 -1.46 7.44 -9.00
C ASN A 165 -2.07 6.03 -8.95
N ALA A 166 -3.27 5.90 -8.37
CA ALA A 166 -3.97 4.61 -8.33
C ALA A 166 -4.28 4.08 -9.74
N GLU A 167 -4.69 4.95 -10.67
CA GLU A 167 -4.90 4.57 -12.07
C GLU A 167 -3.61 4.08 -12.74
N LEU A 168 -2.50 4.80 -12.56
CA LEU A 168 -1.22 4.43 -13.15
C LEU A 168 -0.71 3.09 -12.64
N ILE A 169 -0.87 2.79 -11.34
CA ILE A 169 -0.54 1.48 -10.77
C ILE A 169 -1.43 0.39 -11.39
N ASP A 170 -2.75 0.63 -11.48
CA ASP A 170 -3.69 -0.30 -12.09
C ASP A 170 -3.37 -0.58 -13.56
N GLU A 171 -2.91 0.41 -14.32
CA GLU A 171 -2.49 0.32 -15.72
C GLU A 171 -1.21 -0.52 -15.94
N ILE A 172 -0.43 -0.82 -14.90
CA ILE A 172 0.79 -1.63 -15.03
C ILE A 172 0.44 -3.03 -15.55
N ARG A 173 1.19 -3.49 -16.55
CA ARG A 173 1.09 -4.84 -17.12
C ARG A 173 2.47 -5.49 -17.12
N PHE A 174 2.53 -6.72 -16.62
CA PHE A 174 3.69 -7.59 -16.77
C PHE A 174 3.50 -8.37 -18.07
N GLY A 175 4.48 -8.26 -18.97
CA GLY A 175 4.49 -9.01 -20.23
C GLY A 175 5.02 -10.42 -20.05
#